data_AF-A0A8T7J1H6-F1
#
_entry.id   AF-A0A8T7J1H6-F1
#
_cell.length_a   1.000
_cell.length_b   1.000
_cell.length_c   1.000
_cell.angle_alpha   90.00
_cell.angle_beta   90.00
_cell.angle_gamma   90.00
#
_symmetry.space_group_name_H-M   'P 1'
#
loop_
_entity.id
_entity.type
_entity.pdbx_description
1 polymer ?
#
loop_
_entity_poly.entity_id
_entity_poly.type
_entity_poly.pdbx_seq_one_letter_code
_entity_poly.pdbx_strand_id
1 'polypeptide(L)'
;DGPSTTEMLTIEVPGGKDAEGNYLAYPWNPEGEAFWYGLDEHEVTVPAASVINNVFHLTFSGEYDPETGTKSPNEEFIAALDQAVTNGGGKVTIVLPEGEFNMSDSIGVDMSLYPTITDLTLQGHGIDKTILNYVGSTGNDSVFVNTGKNLEVSHFSVIDSKKNAIYITESDGVYIHHVGTIWPGEPDQGNGAYGLYPVESENVIVEDSFAFGSADAGIYVGQTNNILVRRTFAVQNVAGIEIENSDNADVYDNYAYMNTGGLLIFDLEIGNGRYGYGTRLFGNVAVSNNEENFAASGVVGTVPPGTGVLLLASEGVEVFDNDISGNETFAVAAVSFFMLNQNVADYFNPTKKVGIAVADGWRPTLREINIRDNRISNTGTKPRGDLLTSPLIAGNDDSAILPAFMGLNGYLPAIVTDGLGQNLANTGVLEALGEPAYAADGSDNLCVDPEQNVSVGTVIEHTGAIPAAADIEAAAIFEIDHNGSYLFNCENKLASLPVYTVTFRGVEMGCGADDNSQVCADSMPSEE
;
A
#
# COMPACT_ATOMS: atom_id res chain seq x y z
N ASP A 1 4.02 32.95 1.83
CA ASP A 1 3.90 32.91 3.29
C ASP A 1 4.16 31.48 3.73
N GLY A 2 5.35 31.23 4.30
CA GLY A 2 5.85 29.87 4.56
C GLY A 2 5.20 29.20 5.77
N PRO A 3 5.31 27.86 5.90
CA PRO A 3 4.72 27.12 7.01
C PRO A 3 5.48 27.47 8.29
N SER A 4 4.90 28.33 9.12
CA SER A 4 5.44 28.65 10.43
C SER A 4 5.04 27.58 11.44
N THR A 5 6.07 26.94 12.00
CA THR A 5 6.16 26.50 13.39
C THR A 5 5.11 25.51 13.92
N THR A 6 5.53 24.24 14.06
CA THR A 6 5.26 23.41 15.25
C THR A 6 3.85 23.50 15.83
N GLU A 7 2.83 23.14 15.06
CA GLU A 7 1.64 22.55 15.65
C GLU A 7 1.94 21.07 15.85
N MET A 8 2.23 20.68 17.09
CA MET A 8 2.25 19.27 17.45
C MET A 8 0.81 18.78 17.39
N LEU A 9 0.48 18.03 16.33
CA LEU A 9 -0.74 17.22 16.26
C LEU A 9 -0.72 16.29 17.48
N THR A 10 -1.60 16.53 18.45
CA THR A 10 -1.76 15.67 19.63
C THR A 10 -3.07 14.94 19.44
N ILE A 11 -3.00 13.69 18.96
CA ILE A 11 -4.16 12.82 18.78
C ILE A 11 -4.32 11.97 20.04
N GLU A 12 -5.46 12.08 20.73
CA GLU A 12 -5.85 11.09 21.74
C GLU A 12 -6.31 9.83 21.02
N VAL A 13 -5.47 8.79 21.00
CA VAL A 13 -5.87 7.43 20.57
C VAL A 13 -6.41 6.69 21.79
N PRO A 14 -7.71 6.34 21.77
CA PRO A 14 -8.04 4.97 22.18
C PRO A 14 -9.22 4.39 21.39
N GLY A 15 -9.12 3.15 20.91
CA GLY A 15 -10.19 2.41 20.21
C GLY A 15 -11.43 2.05 21.03
N GLY A 16 -12.15 3.05 21.53
CA GLY A 16 -13.48 2.95 22.12
C GLY A 16 -14.52 3.71 21.30
N LYS A 17 -15.76 3.79 21.79
CA LYS A 17 -16.74 4.77 21.31
C LYS A 17 -16.65 6.02 22.21
N ASP A 18 -16.82 7.22 21.66
CA ASP A 18 -16.96 8.45 22.45
C ASP A 18 -18.22 8.40 23.34
N ALA A 19 -18.47 9.42 24.14
CA ALA A 19 -19.63 9.47 25.03
C ALA A 19 -20.97 9.46 24.25
N GLU A 20 -20.92 9.80 22.97
CA GLU A 20 -22.02 9.88 22.01
C GLU A 20 -22.20 8.59 21.21
N GLY A 21 -21.25 7.65 21.27
CA GLY A 21 -21.30 6.35 20.59
C GLY A 21 -20.52 6.25 19.28
N ASN A 22 -19.71 7.25 18.92
CA ASN A 22 -18.91 7.28 17.68
C ASN A 22 -17.53 6.62 17.90
N TYR A 23 -17.02 5.86 16.93
CA TYR A 23 -15.76 5.11 17.08
C TYR A 23 -14.53 6.02 17.15
N LEU A 24 -13.81 6.10 18.27
CA LEU A 24 -12.65 6.96 18.55
C LEU A 24 -11.41 6.78 17.63
N ALA A 25 -11.49 6.04 16.52
CA ALA A 25 -10.42 5.88 15.51
C ALA A 25 -10.21 7.15 14.65
N TYR A 26 -10.52 8.32 15.19
CA TYR A 26 -10.52 9.58 14.45
C TYR A 26 -9.19 10.30 14.66
N PRO A 27 -8.51 10.77 13.60
CA PRO A 27 -7.52 11.81 13.79
C PRO A 27 -8.26 12.98 14.44
N TRP A 28 -7.78 13.51 15.57
CA TRP A 28 -8.34 14.72 16.16
C TRP A 28 -7.39 15.87 15.83
N ASN A 29 -7.94 17.04 15.49
CA ASN A 29 -7.12 18.25 15.52
C ASN A 29 -6.82 18.62 17.00
N PRO A 30 -5.85 19.52 17.28
CA PRO A 30 -5.55 19.99 18.63
C PRO A 30 -6.74 20.65 19.38
N GLU A 31 -7.85 20.91 18.68
CA GLU A 31 -9.07 21.53 19.19
C GLU A 31 -10.14 20.51 19.59
N GLY A 32 -9.91 19.21 19.36
CA GLY A 32 -10.81 18.13 19.77
C GLY A 32 -11.98 17.89 18.82
N GLU A 33 -11.85 18.24 17.53
CA GLU A 33 -12.84 17.91 16.49
C GLU A 33 -12.41 16.65 15.73
N ALA A 34 -13.36 15.73 15.51
CA ALA A 34 -13.14 14.50 14.75
C ALA A 34 -12.80 14.87 13.30
N PHE A 35 -11.60 14.51 12.87
CA PHE A 35 -11.06 14.91 11.59
C PHE A 35 -11.33 13.81 10.57
N TRP A 36 -12.58 13.75 10.09
CA TRP A 36 -12.84 13.22 8.77
C TRP A 36 -12.46 14.33 7.80
N TYR A 37 -11.49 14.12 6.94
CA TYR A 37 -11.17 15.09 5.89
C TYR A 37 -12.31 15.08 4.85
N GLY A 38 -13.46 15.70 5.15
CA GLY A 38 -14.59 15.86 4.22
C GLY A 38 -15.23 14.57 3.68
N LEU A 39 -14.86 13.39 4.19
CA LEU A 39 -15.42 12.08 3.77
C LEU A 39 -16.89 11.92 4.18
N ASP A 40 -17.30 12.60 5.24
CA ASP A 40 -18.65 12.68 5.80
C ASP A 40 -19.48 13.86 5.27
N GLU A 41 -18.83 14.87 4.66
CA GLU A 41 -19.48 16.10 4.17
C GLU A 41 -20.14 15.96 2.79
N HIS A 42 -20.03 14.80 2.13
CA HIS A 42 -20.63 14.57 0.81
C HIS A 42 -22.10 14.15 0.90
N GLU A 43 -22.99 14.88 0.19
CA GLU A 43 -24.38 14.43 0.00
C GLU A 43 -24.40 13.13 -0.82
N VAL A 44 -24.65 12.01 -0.15
CA VAL A 44 -24.81 10.71 -0.79
C VAL A 44 -26.17 10.64 -1.48
N THR A 45 -26.16 10.53 -2.81
CA THR A 45 -27.38 10.29 -3.58
C THR A 45 -27.71 8.80 -3.59
N VAL A 46 -28.77 8.42 -2.87
CA VAL A 46 -29.26 7.04 -2.82
C VAL A 46 -30.32 6.82 -3.91
N PRO A 47 -30.11 5.87 -4.85
CA PRO A 47 -31.07 5.64 -5.93
C PRO A 47 -32.37 5.03 -5.38
N ALA A 48 -33.52 5.41 -5.93
CA ALA A 48 -34.80 4.84 -5.53
C ALA A 48 -34.91 3.35 -5.93
N ALA A 49 -35.42 2.51 -5.03
CA ALA A 49 -35.67 1.09 -5.30
C ALA A 49 -36.58 0.91 -6.52
N SER A 50 -36.20 -0.01 -7.43
CA SER A 50 -36.99 -0.30 -8.64
C SER A 50 -36.67 -1.67 -9.20
N VAL A 51 -37.71 -2.47 -9.39
CA VAL A 51 -37.61 -3.84 -9.93
C VAL A 51 -37.28 -3.85 -11.42
N ILE A 52 -37.73 -2.84 -12.18
CA ILE A 52 -37.48 -2.77 -13.63
C ILE A 52 -36.06 -2.29 -13.94
N ASN A 53 -35.39 -1.62 -12.99
CA ASN A 53 -34.08 -1.00 -13.17
C ASN A 53 -32.95 -1.66 -12.36
N ASN A 54 -33.17 -2.85 -11.77
CA ASN A 54 -32.19 -3.58 -10.96
C ASN A 54 -31.55 -2.77 -9.81
N VAL A 55 -32.36 -1.97 -9.12
CA VAL A 55 -31.96 -1.26 -7.89
C VAL A 55 -32.63 -1.95 -6.70
N PHE A 56 -31.84 -2.58 -5.84
CA PHE A 56 -32.29 -3.36 -4.70
C PHE A 56 -31.82 -2.71 -3.41
N HIS A 57 -32.74 -2.48 -2.47
CA HIS A 57 -32.41 -1.96 -1.13
C HIS A 57 -32.46 -3.12 -0.16
N LEU A 58 -31.35 -3.41 0.51
CA LEU A 58 -31.27 -4.42 1.55
C LEU A 58 -31.77 -3.83 2.87
N THR A 59 -32.15 -4.70 3.81
CA THR A 59 -32.76 -4.32 5.10
C THR A 59 -32.01 -4.86 6.30
N PHE A 60 -31.25 -5.96 6.17
CA PHE A 60 -30.43 -6.57 7.22
C PHE A 60 -31.17 -6.82 8.54
N SER A 61 -32.47 -7.12 8.46
CA SER A 61 -33.39 -7.13 9.60
C SER A 61 -33.23 -8.27 10.63
N GLY A 62 -32.13 -9.05 10.60
CA GLY A 62 -31.73 -10.01 11.64
C GLY A 62 -31.68 -11.48 11.21
N GLU A 63 -30.97 -12.32 11.98
CA GLU A 63 -30.67 -13.74 11.74
C GLU A 63 -31.84 -14.55 11.16
N TYR A 64 -31.53 -15.46 10.23
CA TYR A 64 -32.53 -16.32 9.59
C TYR A 64 -33.33 -17.12 10.61
N ASP A 65 -34.61 -16.78 10.73
CA ASP A 65 -35.58 -17.50 11.54
C ASP A 65 -36.55 -18.22 10.59
N PRO A 66 -36.49 -19.57 10.48
CA PRO A 66 -37.37 -20.35 9.60
C PRO A 66 -38.85 -20.30 10.01
N GLU A 67 -39.20 -19.76 11.19
CA GLU A 67 -40.58 -19.54 11.62
C GLU A 67 -41.12 -18.14 11.22
N THR A 68 -40.25 -17.13 11.06
CA THR A 68 -40.66 -15.74 10.71
C THR A 68 -40.28 -15.30 9.29
N GLY A 69 -39.29 -15.93 8.66
CA GLY A 69 -38.91 -15.73 7.26
C GLY A 69 -37.90 -14.61 6.98
N THR A 70 -37.21 -14.06 7.98
CA THR A 70 -36.09 -13.11 7.81
C THR A 70 -34.89 -13.79 7.16
N LYS A 71 -34.16 -13.08 6.27
CA LYS A 71 -32.94 -13.56 5.60
C LYS A 71 -31.71 -12.98 6.30
N SER A 72 -30.64 -13.75 6.42
CA SER A 72 -29.33 -13.19 6.81
C SER A 72 -28.86 -12.14 5.79
N PRO A 73 -27.97 -11.20 6.16
CA PRO A 73 -27.46 -10.18 5.24
C PRO A 73 -26.94 -10.74 3.92
N ASN A 74 -26.20 -11.85 3.96
CA ASN A 74 -25.69 -12.50 2.76
C ASN A 74 -26.79 -13.17 1.93
N GLU A 75 -27.77 -13.82 2.56
CA GLU A 75 -28.92 -14.39 1.85
C GLU A 75 -29.78 -13.30 1.18
N GLU A 76 -29.88 -12.12 1.80
CA GLU A 76 -30.55 -10.96 1.21
C GLU A 76 -29.78 -10.44 -0.01
N PHE A 77 -28.46 -10.32 0.11
CA PHE A 77 -27.55 -9.94 -0.97
C PHE A 77 -27.63 -10.90 -2.16
N ILE A 78 -27.49 -12.20 -1.93
CA ILE A 78 -27.59 -13.23 -2.98
C ILE A 78 -28.97 -13.23 -3.63
N ALA A 79 -30.05 -13.08 -2.85
CA ALA A 79 -31.39 -13.01 -3.41
C ALA A 79 -31.61 -11.76 -4.29
N ALA A 80 -30.96 -10.64 -4.00
CA ALA A 80 -30.99 -9.46 -4.86
C ALA A 80 -30.31 -9.74 -6.21
N LEU A 81 -29.16 -10.43 -6.21
CA LEU A 81 -28.47 -10.84 -7.43
C LEU A 81 -29.29 -11.83 -8.26
N ASP A 82 -29.88 -12.85 -7.62
CA ASP A 82 -30.75 -13.84 -8.29
C ASP A 82 -31.98 -13.16 -8.94
N GLN A 83 -32.56 -12.17 -8.25
CA GLN A 83 -33.67 -11.38 -8.79
C GLN A 83 -33.21 -10.51 -9.96
N ALA A 84 -32.01 -9.92 -9.89
CA ALA A 84 -31.44 -9.14 -10.99
C ALA A 84 -31.24 -10.00 -12.26
N VAL A 85 -30.78 -11.25 -12.12
CA VAL A 85 -30.69 -12.20 -13.24
C VAL A 85 -32.07 -12.49 -13.82
N THR A 86 -33.08 -12.68 -12.97
CA THR A 86 -34.47 -12.89 -13.40
C THR A 86 -35.02 -11.69 -14.18
N ASN A 87 -34.57 -10.49 -13.84
CA ASN A 87 -34.91 -9.24 -14.53
C ASN A 87 -34.11 -9.02 -15.83
N GLY A 88 -33.21 -9.92 -16.20
CA GLY A 88 -32.42 -9.87 -17.43
C GLY A 88 -30.96 -9.41 -17.26
N GLY A 89 -30.49 -9.20 -16.02
CA GLY A 89 -29.11 -8.79 -15.73
C GLY A 89 -28.79 -7.35 -16.15
N GLY A 90 -27.56 -7.11 -16.60
CA GLY A 90 -27.02 -5.80 -16.97
C GLY A 90 -26.40 -5.09 -15.78
N LYS A 91 -26.74 -3.80 -15.61
CA LYS A 91 -26.32 -2.98 -14.47
C LYS A 91 -27.19 -3.26 -13.25
N VAL A 92 -26.55 -3.52 -12.12
CA VAL A 92 -27.20 -3.84 -10.85
C VAL A 92 -26.65 -2.93 -9.76
N THR A 93 -27.55 -2.32 -8.99
CA THR A 93 -27.20 -1.52 -7.81
C THR A 93 -27.84 -2.13 -6.58
N ILE A 94 -27.00 -2.49 -5.61
CA ILE A 94 -27.40 -2.98 -4.30
C ILE A 94 -27.08 -1.89 -3.28
N VAL A 95 -28.12 -1.38 -2.63
CA VAL A 95 -28.04 -0.36 -1.60
C VAL A 95 -28.10 -1.04 -0.24
N LEU A 96 -27.03 -0.88 0.54
CA LEU A 96 -26.94 -1.31 1.93
C LEU A 96 -27.74 -0.35 2.82
N PRO A 97 -28.46 -0.85 3.85
CA PRO A 97 -29.28 -0.01 4.71
C PRO A 97 -28.43 0.96 5.55
N GLU A 98 -29.03 2.06 5.97
CA GLU A 98 -28.48 2.96 6.99
C GLU A 98 -28.62 2.32 8.37
N GLY A 99 -27.55 2.35 9.17
CA GLY A 99 -27.45 1.77 10.50
C GLY A 99 -26.13 1.03 10.74
N GLU A 100 -25.96 0.54 11.98
CA GLU A 100 -24.89 -0.39 12.36
C GLU A 100 -25.45 -1.81 12.46
N PHE A 101 -24.87 -2.74 11.70
CA PHE A 101 -25.36 -4.11 11.55
C PHE A 101 -24.31 -5.12 11.99
N ASN A 102 -24.67 -5.99 12.93
CA ASN A 102 -23.82 -7.11 13.33
C ASN A 102 -23.86 -8.20 12.25
N MET A 103 -22.70 -8.57 11.75
CA MET A 103 -22.53 -9.48 10.62
C MET A 103 -22.03 -10.84 11.12
N SER A 104 -22.86 -11.88 10.98
CA SER A 104 -22.48 -13.24 11.40
C SER A 104 -21.58 -13.98 10.41
N ASP A 105 -21.56 -13.54 9.15
CA ASP A 105 -20.75 -14.09 8.05
C ASP A 105 -20.49 -13.03 6.96
N SER A 106 -19.70 -13.38 5.95
CA SER A 106 -19.35 -12.56 4.79
C SER A 106 -20.55 -12.10 3.95
N ILE A 107 -20.48 -10.90 3.36
CA ILE A 107 -21.24 -10.56 2.16
C ILE A 107 -20.33 -10.88 0.98
N GLY A 108 -20.64 -11.95 0.24
CA GLY A 108 -19.70 -12.53 -0.71
C GLY A 108 -20.35 -12.97 -2.02
N VAL A 109 -19.67 -12.76 -3.15
CA VAL A 109 -20.10 -13.30 -4.44
C VAL A 109 -18.92 -13.64 -5.36
N ASP A 110 -19.04 -14.78 -6.05
CA ASP A 110 -18.29 -15.05 -7.28
C ASP A 110 -19.14 -14.67 -8.49
N MET A 111 -18.74 -13.60 -9.18
CA MET A 111 -19.50 -13.04 -10.29
C MET A 111 -19.49 -13.93 -11.54
N SER A 112 -18.62 -14.95 -11.62
CA SER A 112 -18.68 -15.96 -12.69
C SER A 112 -19.98 -16.76 -12.66
N LEU A 113 -20.66 -16.83 -11.51
CA LEU A 113 -21.99 -17.43 -11.34
C LEU A 113 -23.13 -16.53 -11.87
N TYR A 114 -22.85 -15.25 -12.09
CA TYR A 114 -23.80 -14.22 -12.50
C TYR A 114 -23.42 -13.57 -13.84
N PRO A 115 -23.19 -14.34 -14.93
CA PRO A 115 -22.60 -13.82 -16.18
C PRO A 115 -23.48 -12.81 -16.95
N THR A 116 -24.74 -12.63 -16.54
CA THR A 116 -25.63 -11.62 -17.10
C THR A 116 -25.49 -10.26 -16.41
N ILE A 117 -24.90 -10.20 -15.21
CA ILE A 117 -24.60 -8.95 -14.51
C ILE A 117 -23.23 -8.47 -14.99
N THR A 118 -23.19 -7.29 -15.63
CA THR A 118 -21.99 -6.75 -16.28
C THR A 118 -21.44 -5.49 -15.59
N ASP A 119 -22.17 -5.02 -14.58
CA ASP A 119 -21.88 -3.83 -13.78
C ASP A 119 -22.59 -4.02 -12.44
N LEU A 120 -21.81 -3.97 -11.36
CA LEU A 120 -22.31 -4.12 -9.99
C LEU A 120 -21.90 -2.90 -9.17
N THR A 121 -22.86 -2.29 -8.50
CA THR A 121 -22.63 -1.24 -7.50
C THR A 121 -23.09 -1.74 -6.15
N LEU A 122 -22.22 -1.73 -5.16
CA LEU A 122 -22.53 -1.95 -3.75
C LEU A 122 -22.35 -0.63 -3.00
N GLN A 123 -23.45 0.01 -2.62
CA GLN A 123 -23.45 1.37 -2.09
C GLN A 123 -24.14 1.44 -0.72
N GLY A 124 -23.56 2.13 0.26
CA GLY A 124 -24.23 2.48 1.52
C GLY A 124 -24.76 3.92 1.54
N HIS A 125 -25.01 4.45 2.73
CA HIS A 125 -25.55 5.80 2.92
C HIS A 125 -24.48 6.84 3.31
N GLY A 126 -23.25 6.40 3.53
CA GLY A 126 -22.13 7.20 4.04
C GLY A 126 -21.21 6.35 4.91
N ILE A 127 -19.93 6.70 4.99
CA ILE A 127 -18.91 6.00 5.78
C ILE A 127 -19.28 5.90 7.27
N ASP A 128 -20.02 6.89 7.78
CA ASP A 128 -20.51 7.02 9.15
C ASP A 128 -21.97 6.53 9.34
N LYS A 129 -22.68 6.25 8.24
CA LYS A 129 -24.12 5.96 8.24
C LYS A 129 -24.45 4.50 7.98
N THR A 130 -23.67 3.82 7.13
CA THR A 130 -23.80 2.38 6.91
C THR A 130 -22.55 1.70 7.47
N ILE A 131 -22.72 0.94 8.56
CA ILE A 131 -21.63 0.28 9.28
C ILE A 131 -21.89 -1.22 9.35
N LEU A 132 -20.99 -2.01 8.78
CA LEU A 132 -20.99 -3.47 8.83
C LEU A 132 -20.01 -3.94 9.90
N ASN A 133 -20.53 -4.40 11.04
CA ASN A 133 -19.74 -4.78 12.20
C ASN A 133 -19.54 -6.31 12.25
N TYR A 134 -18.30 -6.76 12.08
CA TYR A 134 -17.92 -8.18 12.03
C TYR A 134 -17.37 -8.73 13.35
N VAL A 135 -17.51 -8.00 14.46
CA VAL A 135 -17.16 -8.52 15.79
C VAL A 135 -17.85 -9.87 16.03
N GLY A 136 -17.06 -10.92 16.21
CA GLY A 136 -17.56 -12.29 16.45
C GLY A 136 -18.09 -13.01 15.20
N SER A 137 -17.91 -12.44 14.01
CA SER A 137 -18.25 -13.08 12.73
C SER A 137 -17.45 -14.36 12.51
N THR A 138 -18.04 -15.32 11.79
CA THR A 138 -17.35 -16.56 11.42
C THR A 138 -16.60 -16.48 10.09
N GLY A 139 -17.02 -15.57 9.21
CA GLY A 139 -16.40 -15.33 7.90
C GLY A 139 -15.00 -14.74 8.04
N ASN A 140 -14.08 -15.12 7.15
CA ASN A 140 -12.74 -14.54 7.14
C ASN A 140 -12.71 -13.19 6.42
N ASP A 141 -13.38 -13.11 5.27
CA ASP A 141 -13.37 -11.94 4.38
C ASP A 141 -14.73 -11.26 4.46
N SER A 142 -14.80 -10.02 4.91
CA SER A 142 -16.08 -9.37 5.26
C SER A 142 -16.94 -9.05 4.04
N VAL A 143 -16.44 -8.22 3.14
CA VAL A 143 -17.03 -7.97 1.81
C VAL A 143 -16.11 -8.61 0.78
N PHE A 144 -16.62 -9.59 0.04
CA PHE A 144 -15.84 -10.38 -0.90
C PHE A 144 -16.46 -10.40 -2.29
N VAL A 145 -15.69 -10.01 -3.31
CA VAL A 145 -16.12 -10.12 -4.71
C VAL A 145 -15.01 -10.76 -5.55
N ASN A 146 -15.33 -11.86 -6.23
CA ASN A 146 -14.45 -12.50 -7.20
C ASN A 146 -14.97 -12.29 -8.62
N THR A 147 -14.05 -12.09 -9.58
CA THR A 147 -14.34 -12.04 -11.02
C THR A 147 -15.33 -10.93 -11.43
N GLY A 148 -15.31 -9.80 -10.72
CA GLY A 148 -16.18 -8.65 -10.96
C GLY A 148 -15.82 -7.88 -12.24
N LYS A 149 -16.82 -7.22 -12.83
CA LYS A 149 -16.64 -6.27 -13.94
C LYS A 149 -17.40 -4.99 -13.68
N ASN A 150 -16.74 -3.84 -13.88
CA ASN A 150 -17.29 -2.52 -13.54
C ASN A 150 -17.92 -2.52 -12.14
N LEU A 151 -17.13 -2.96 -11.16
CA LEU A 151 -17.51 -3.08 -9.78
C LEU A 151 -17.26 -1.75 -9.06
N GLU A 152 -18.31 -1.19 -8.46
CA GLU A 152 -18.21 -0.02 -7.58
C GLU A 152 -18.58 -0.43 -6.15
N VAL A 153 -17.76 -0.03 -5.18
CA VAL A 153 -17.97 -0.27 -3.75
C VAL A 153 -17.83 1.06 -3.03
N SER A 154 -18.91 1.57 -2.44
CA SER A 154 -18.89 2.94 -1.92
C SER A 154 -19.80 3.25 -0.74
N HIS A 155 -19.42 4.26 0.05
CA HIS A 155 -20.26 4.89 1.09
C HIS A 155 -20.67 3.99 2.27
N PHE A 156 -19.76 3.17 2.80
CA PHE A 156 -19.98 2.40 4.03
C PHE A 156 -18.67 2.05 4.74
N SER A 157 -18.76 1.64 6.00
CA SER A 157 -17.63 1.13 6.77
C SER A 157 -17.75 -0.36 7.11
N VAL A 158 -16.60 -1.04 7.16
CA VAL A 158 -16.44 -2.40 7.67
C VAL A 158 -15.59 -2.35 8.95
N ILE A 159 -16.11 -2.93 10.02
CA ILE A 159 -15.47 -2.92 11.35
C ILE A 159 -15.10 -4.34 11.77
N ASP A 160 -13.89 -4.50 12.29
CA ASP A 160 -13.39 -5.70 12.98
C ASP A 160 -13.51 -6.99 12.16
N SER A 161 -13.04 -6.94 10.91
CA SER A 161 -12.99 -8.11 10.05
C SER A 161 -12.00 -9.14 10.57
N LYS A 162 -12.37 -10.42 10.55
CA LYS A 162 -11.50 -11.49 11.04
C LYS A 162 -10.20 -11.65 10.23
N LYS A 163 -10.22 -11.37 8.93
CA LYS A 163 -9.04 -11.41 8.07
C LYS A 163 -9.01 -10.21 7.13
N ASN A 164 -9.88 -10.14 6.13
CA ASN A 164 -9.86 -9.06 5.14
C ASN A 164 -11.17 -8.28 5.19
N ALA A 165 -11.11 -6.96 5.11
CA ALA A 165 -12.31 -6.13 5.19
C ALA A 165 -13.04 -6.05 3.86
N ILE A 166 -12.40 -5.50 2.81
CA ILE A 166 -12.96 -5.44 1.46
C ILE A 166 -11.99 -6.13 0.50
N TYR A 167 -12.29 -7.39 0.19
CA TYR A 167 -11.46 -8.24 -0.66
C TYR A 167 -12.08 -8.39 -2.06
N ILE A 168 -11.39 -7.87 -3.06
CA ILE A 168 -11.81 -7.93 -4.47
C ILE A 168 -10.70 -8.60 -5.26
N THR A 169 -11.01 -9.68 -5.98
CA THR A 169 -10.00 -10.44 -6.72
C THR A 169 -10.43 -10.77 -8.14
N GLU A 170 -9.44 -10.98 -9.01
CA GLU A 170 -9.61 -11.40 -10.41
C GLU A 170 -10.60 -10.51 -11.20
N SER A 171 -10.65 -9.21 -10.91
CA SER A 171 -11.69 -8.30 -11.41
C SER A 171 -11.16 -7.27 -12.40
N ASP A 172 -12.02 -6.73 -13.26
CA ASP A 172 -11.67 -5.69 -14.25
C ASP A 172 -12.60 -4.47 -14.12
N GLY A 173 -12.01 -3.31 -13.85
CA GLY A 173 -12.73 -2.08 -13.56
C GLY A 173 -13.30 -2.13 -12.15
N VAL A 174 -12.46 -1.86 -11.16
CA VAL A 174 -12.81 -1.81 -9.73
C VAL A 174 -12.68 -0.39 -9.23
N TYR A 175 -13.74 0.13 -8.62
CA TYR A 175 -13.77 1.47 -8.07
C TYR A 175 -14.23 1.43 -6.61
N ILE A 176 -13.29 1.68 -5.70
CA ILE A 176 -13.51 1.71 -4.25
C ILE A 176 -13.40 3.17 -3.81
N HIS A 177 -14.48 3.73 -3.25
CA HIS A 177 -14.43 5.12 -2.78
C HIS A 177 -15.39 5.42 -1.64
N HIS A 178 -15.01 6.37 -0.76
CA HIS A 178 -15.84 6.77 0.38
C HIS A 178 -16.16 5.58 1.29
N VAL A 179 -15.20 4.68 1.49
CA VAL A 179 -15.33 3.51 2.38
C VAL A 179 -14.34 3.56 3.54
N GLY A 180 -14.73 2.92 4.65
CA GLY A 180 -13.91 2.79 5.85
C GLY A 180 -13.62 1.34 6.19
N THR A 181 -12.38 1.03 6.57
CA THR A 181 -12.00 -0.28 7.15
C THR A 181 -11.29 -0.05 8.47
N ILE A 182 -11.81 -0.61 9.56
CA ILE A 182 -11.39 -0.22 10.91
C ILE A 182 -11.31 -1.44 11.82
N TRP A 183 -10.12 -1.66 12.40
CA TRP A 183 -9.95 -2.52 13.58
C TRP A 183 -9.83 -1.64 14.82
N PRO A 184 -10.92 -1.48 15.60
CA PRO A 184 -10.90 -0.60 16.75
C PRO A 184 -10.06 -1.20 17.87
N GLY A 185 -9.15 -0.43 18.43
CA GLY A 185 -8.36 -0.83 19.58
C GLY A 185 -6.95 -0.28 19.52
N GLU A 186 -6.10 -0.81 20.40
CA GLU A 186 -4.66 -0.72 20.20
C GLU A 186 -4.25 -1.67 19.06
N PRO A 187 -3.17 -1.37 18.32
CA PRO A 187 -2.61 -2.27 17.34
C PRO A 187 -2.35 -3.66 17.92
N ASP A 188 -2.90 -4.68 17.27
CA ASP A 188 -2.85 -6.06 17.75
C ASP A 188 -2.62 -7.02 16.59
N GLN A 189 -1.75 -8.02 16.82
CA GLN A 189 -1.42 -9.04 15.83
C GLN A 189 -2.62 -9.91 15.42
N GLY A 190 -3.67 -9.93 16.24
CA GLY A 190 -4.94 -10.60 15.97
C GLY A 190 -5.91 -9.78 15.12
N ASN A 191 -5.60 -8.53 14.79
CA ASN A 191 -6.37 -7.76 13.81
C ASN A 191 -6.30 -8.44 12.42
N GLY A 192 -7.23 -8.09 11.56
CA GLY A 192 -7.24 -8.58 10.18
C GLY A 192 -6.04 -8.09 9.38
N ALA A 193 -5.71 -8.83 8.33
CA ALA A 193 -4.60 -8.56 7.44
C ALA A 193 -4.87 -7.33 6.57
N TYR A 194 -5.81 -7.38 5.62
CA TYR A 194 -5.94 -6.32 4.63
C TYR A 194 -7.25 -5.52 4.78
N GLY A 195 -7.14 -4.19 4.81
CA GLY A 195 -8.30 -3.28 4.80
C GLY A 195 -8.99 -3.25 3.44
N LEU A 196 -8.50 -2.38 2.56
CA LEU A 196 -8.92 -2.35 1.15
C LEU A 196 -7.97 -3.24 0.35
N TYR A 197 -8.50 -4.28 -0.29
CA TYR A 197 -7.69 -5.36 -0.87
C TYR A 197 -8.16 -5.77 -2.29
N PRO A 198 -8.06 -4.89 -3.29
CA PRO A 198 -8.04 -5.30 -4.69
C PRO A 198 -6.74 -6.04 -5.03
N VAL A 199 -6.85 -7.25 -5.58
CA VAL A 199 -5.70 -8.06 -5.99
C VAL A 199 -6.00 -8.84 -7.27
N GLU A 200 -4.96 -9.25 -7.99
CA GLU A 200 -5.08 -10.03 -9.23
C GLU A 200 -6.01 -9.39 -10.28
N SER A 201 -6.15 -8.07 -10.25
CA SER A 201 -7.18 -7.32 -10.98
C SER A 201 -6.59 -6.41 -12.06
N GLU A 202 -7.46 -5.72 -12.79
CA GLU A 202 -7.09 -4.71 -13.79
C GLU A 202 -7.97 -3.46 -13.61
N ASN A 203 -7.40 -2.28 -13.89
CA ASN A 203 -8.12 -1.00 -13.87
C ASN A 203 -8.75 -0.72 -12.50
N VAL A 204 -7.89 -0.47 -11.50
CA VAL A 204 -8.28 -0.31 -10.11
C VAL A 204 -8.15 1.14 -9.66
N ILE A 205 -9.20 1.66 -9.04
CA ILE A 205 -9.23 2.99 -8.43
C ILE A 205 -9.61 2.83 -6.97
N VAL A 206 -8.77 3.34 -6.08
CA VAL A 206 -9.05 3.49 -4.65
C VAL A 206 -8.91 4.96 -4.30
N GLU A 207 -9.99 5.61 -3.89
CA GLU A 207 -9.93 7.03 -3.52
C GLU A 207 -10.84 7.42 -2.37
N ASP A 208 -10.56 8.58 -1.76
CA ASP A 208 -11.44 9.20 -0.76
C ASP A 208 -11.87 8.18 0.32
N SER A 209 -10.94 7.41 0.85
CA SER A 209 -11.23 6.25 1.72
C SER A 209 -10.30 6.20 2.92
N PHE A 210 -10.72 5.46 3.95
CA PHE A 210 -10.04 5.38 5.24
C PHE A 210 -9.73 3.93 5.64
N ALA A 211 -8.50 3.68 6.10
CA ALA A 211 -8.06 2.38 6.61
C ALA A 211 -7.28 2.53 7.93
N PHE A 212 -7.73 1.80 8.96
CA PHE A 212 -7.16 1.89 10.31
C PHE A 212 -6.97 0.53 10.98
N GLY A 213 -5.79 0.32 11.56
CA GLY A 213 -5.50 -0.78 12.49
C GLY A 213 -5.25 -2.14 11.85
N SER A 214 -5.04 -2.23 10.53
CA SER A 214 -4.73 -3.49 9.86
C SER A 214 -3.37 -4.04 10.30
N ALA A 215 -3.32 -5.35 10.56
CA ALA A 215 -2.10 -6.10 10.91
C ALA A 215 -1.25 -6.49 9.69
N ASP A 216 -1.57 -5.95 8.53
CA ASP A 216 -0.78 -6.06 7.30
C ASP A 216 -0.88 -4.68 6.62
N ALA A 217 -1.48 -4.58 5.43
CA ALA A 217 -1.71 -3.31 4.77
C ALA A 217 -3.14 -2.75 4.98
N GLY A 218 -3.22 -1.48 5.37
CA GLY A 218 -4.48 -0.74 5.42
C GLY A 218 -5.11 -0.62 4.02
N ILE A 219 -4.30 -0.22 3.04
CA ILE A 219 -4.67 -0.20 1.63
C ILE A 219 -3.63 -1.01 0.86
N TYR A 220 -4.06 -2.12 0.27
CA TYR A 220 -3.23 -2.97 -0.56
C TYR A 220 -3.79 -3.01 -1.98
N VAL A 221 -2.94 -2.77 -2.97
CA VAL A 221 -3.26 -3.07 -4.37
C VAL A 221 -2.14 -3.94 -4.92
N GLY A 222 -2.44 -5.19 -5.27
CA GLY A 222 -1.39 -6.11 -5.67
C GLY A 222 -1.69 -6.95 -6.88
N GLN A 223 -0.64 -7.40 -7.55
CA GLN A 223 -0.75 -8.27 -8.73
C GLN A 223 -1.69 -7.66 -9.79
N THR A 224 -1.67 -6.34 -9.93
CA THR A 224 -2.69 -5.56 -10.64
C THR A 224 -2.04 -4.62 -11.64
N ASN A 225 -2.73 -4.29 -12.73
CA ASN A 225 -2.28 -3.27 -13.69
C ASN A 225 -3.25 -2.07 -13.75
N ASN A 226 -2.69 -0.90 -14.05
CA ASN A 226 -3.39 0.38 -14.16
C ASN A 226 -4.11 0.73 -12.86
N ILE A 227 -3.40 1.46 -12.00
CA ILE A 227 -3.81 1.69 -10.61
C ILE A 227 -3.82 3.19 -10.32
N LEU A 228 -4.90 3.65 -9.68
CA LEU A 228 -4.96 4.94 -9.01
C LEU A 228 -5.24 4.73 -7.53
N VAL A 229 -4.38 5.26 -6.66
CA VAL A 229 -4.64 5.38 -5.22
C VAL A 229 -4.48 6.84 -4.82
N ARG A 230 -5.58 7.51 -4.43
CA ARG A 230 -5.51 8.95 -4.13
C ARG A 230 -6.46 9.44 -3.05
N ARG A 231 -6.09 10.50 -2.34
CA ARG A 231 -6.95 11.13 -1.32
C ARG A 231 -7.40 10.13 -0.24
N THR A 232 -6.55 9.17 0.08
CA THR A 232 -6.84 8.17 1.11
C THR A 232 -6.10 8.46 2.40
N PHE A 233 -6.64 7.93 3.49
CA PHE A 233 -6.06 8.01 4.83
C PHE A 233 -5.76 6.60 5.32
N ALA A 234 -4.47 6.27 5.44
CA ALA A 234 -4.01 5.02 6.00
C ALA A 234 -3.31 5.29 7.34
N VAL A 235 -3.96 4.89 8.44
CA VAL A 235 -3.56 5.27 9.79
C VAL A 235 -3.34 4.05 10.68
N GLN A 236 -2.19 3.98 11.34
CA GLN A 236 -1.92 2.97 12.37
C GLN A 236 -2.07 1.50 11.90
N ASN A 237 -1.70 1.24 10.66
CA ASN A 237 -1.56 -0.10 10.09
C ASN A 237 -0.09 -0.55 10.16
N VAL A 238 0.22 -1.80 9.82
CA VAL A 238 1.64 -2.16 9.61
C VAL A 238 2.16 -1.46 8.37
N ALA A 239 1.57 -1.71 7.21
CA ALA A 239 1.77 -0.94 6.00
C ALA A 239 0.59 0.02 5.80
N GLY A 240 0.85 1.31 5.63
CA GLY A 240 -0.20 2.27 5.31
C GLY A 240 -0.81 1.96 3.95
N ILE A 241 -0.03 2.17 2.91
CA ILE A 241 -0.38 1.86 1.52
C ILE A 241 0.70 0.94 0.94
N GLU A 242 0.28 -0.18 0.36
CA GLU A 242 1.15 -1.15 -0.29
C GLU A 242 0.73 -1.38 -1.74
N ILE A 243 1.69 -1.23 -2.66
CA ILE A 243 1.59 -1.65 -4.06
C ILE A 243 2.53 -2.84 -4.24
N GLU A 244 1.97 -4.03 -4.48
CA GLU A 244 2.76 -5.27 -4.57
C GLU A 244 2.66 -5.89 -5.97
N ASN A 245 3.78 -6.26 -6.59
CA ASN A 245 3.81 -7.01 -7.85
C ASN A 245 2.89 -6.42 -8.95
N SER A 246 2.85 -5.09 -9.07
CA SER A 246 1.85 -4.37 -9.87
C SER A 246 2.46 -3.36 -10.85
N ASP A 247 1.75 -3.12 -11.95
CA ASP A 247 2.19 -2.25 -13.04
C ASP A 247 1.35 -0.97 -13.16
N ASN A 248 1.99 0.11 -13.61
CA ASN A 248 1.33 1.37 -13.99
C ASN A 248 0.49 1.98 -12.86
N ALA A 249 1.13 2.36 -11.76
CA ALA A 249 0.47 2.88 -10.58
C ALA A 249 0.79 4.36 -10.33
N ASP A 250 -0.25 5.19 -10.21
CA ASP A 250 -0.16 6.52 -9.62
C ASP A 250 -0.74 6.49 -8.21
N VAL A 251 0.10 6.80 -7.22
CA VAL A 251 -0.26 6.86 -5.80
C VAL A 251 0.04 8.26 -5.30
N TYR A 252 -1.00 9.07 -5.11
CA TYR A 252 -0.83 10.50 -4.83
C TYR A 252 -1.87 11.14 -3.93
N ASP A 253 -1.49 12.25 -3.29
CA ASP A 253 -2.37 13.01 -2.40
C ASP A 253 -2.95 12.14 -1.27
N ASN A 254 -2.18 11.15 -0.80
CA ASN A 254 -2.57 10.29 0.31
C ASN A 254 -1.90 10.70 1.62
N TYR A 255 -2.53 10.33 2.73
CA TYR A 255 -2.01 10.54 4.07
C TYR A 255 -1.70 9.20 4.73
N ALA A 256 -0.42 8.88 4.87
CA ALA A 256 0.08 7.71 5.58
C ALA A 256 0.68 8.13 6.93
N TYR A 257 -0.02 7.82 8.01
CA TYR A 257 0.28 8.34 9.34
C TYR A 257 0.27 7.28 10.43
N MET A 258 1.25 7.32 11.34
CA MET A 258 1.35 6.39 12.46
C MET A 258 1.35 4.91 12.08
N ASN A 259 1.65 4.55 10.83
CA ASN A 259 1.83 3.14 10.46
C ASN A 259 3.19 2.63 10.96
N THR A 260 3.50 1.34 10.82
CA THR A 260 4.90 0.87 10.97
C THR A 260 5.75 1.35 9.78
N GLY A 261 5.24 1.18 8.57
CA GLY A 261 5.75 1.73 7.31
C GLY A 261 4.66 2.53 6.59
N GLY A 262 5.00 3.70 6.06
CA GLY A 262 4.02 4.58 5.41
C GLY A 262 3.55 4.09 4.04
N LEU A 263 4.45 4.18 3.05
CA LEU A 263 4.19 3.81 1.64
C LEU A 263 5.16 2.70 1.21
N LEU A 264 4.65 1.58 0.73
CA LEU A 264 5.45 0.40 0.41
C LEU A 264 5.24 0.00 -1.05
N ILE A 265 6.34 -0.17 -1.78
CA ILE A 265 6.35 -0.73 -3.14
C ILE A 265 7.13 -2.02 -3.09
N PHE A 266 6.44 -3.15 -3.21
CA PHE A 266 7.02 -4.48 -3.11
C PHE A 266 6.96 -5.19 -4.45
N ASP A 267 8.03 -5.89 -4.80
CA ASP A 267 7.98 -6.93 -5.83
C ASP A 267 8.47 -8.23 -5.20
N LEU A 268 7.53 -9.11 -4.82
CA LEU A 268 7.82 -10.35 -4.11
C LEU A 268 7.94 -11.55 -5.07
N GLU A 269 8.60 -12.58 -4.58
CA GLU A 269 8.97 -13.80 -5.29
C GLU A 269 7.78 -14.79 -5.46
N ILE A 270 6.66 -14.31 -6.00
CA ILE A 270 5.39 -15.07 -6.03
C ILE A 270 5.33 -16.15 -7.12
N GLY A 271 6.06 -16.01 -8.24
CA GLY A 271 6.17 -17.06 -9.26
C GLY A 271 4.91 -17.27 -10.11
N ASN A 272 4.14 -16.20 -10.37
CA ASN A 272 2.87 -16.27 -11.12
C ASN A 272 2.83 -15.36 -12.37
N GLY A 273 3.98 -14.83 -12.80
CA GLY A 273 4.14 -13.99 -13.98
C GLY A 273 3.67 -12.54 -13.83
N ARG A 274 3.36 -12.08 -12.61
CA ARG A 274 2.97 -10.70 -12.31
C ARG A 274 4.07 -10.06 -11.44
N TYR A 275 4.82 -9.13 -12.02
CA TYR A 275 5.92 -8.42 -11.39
C TYR A 275 5.82 -6.95 -11.73
N GLY A 276 6.19 -6.08 -10.80
CA GLY A 276 5.85 -4.66 -10.90
C GLY A 276 6.85 -3.81 -11.69
N TYR A 277 6.32 -2.95 -12.55
CA TYR A 277 7.04 -1.87 -13.22
C TYR A 277 6.18 -0.60 -13.30
N GLY A 278 6.80 0.56 -13.07
CA GLY A 278 6.17 1.84 -13.35
C GLY A 278 5.21 2.27 -12.25
N THR A 279 5.75 2.68 -11.10
CA THR A 279 4.99 3.28 -10.00
C THR A 279 5.47 4.69 -9.69
N ARG A 280 4.54 5.64 -9.60
CA ARG A 280 4.81 7.03 -9.20
C ARG A 280 4.17 7.30 -7.83
N LEU A 281 5.01 7.62 -6.85
CA LEU A 281 4.61 8.08 -5.52
C LEU A 281 4.81 9.60 -5.45
N PHE A 282 3.72 10.39 -5.45
CA PHE A 282 3.86 11.85 -5.42
C PHE A 282 2.79 12.62 -4.66
N GLY A 283 3.15 13.79 -4.13
CA GLY A 283 2.21 14.63 -3.39
C GLY A 283 1.65 13.97 -2.11
N ASN A 284 2.24 12.86 -1.65
CA ASN A 284 1.76 12.16 -0.45
C ASN A 284 2.38 12.78 0.81
N VAL A 285 1.70 12.55 1.93
CA VAL A 285 2.18 12.90 3.27
C VAL A 285 2.42 11.62 4.06
N ALA A 286 3.69 11.26 4.25
CA ALA A 286 4.13 10.07 4.97
C ALA A 286 4.83 10.48 6.28
N VAL A 287 4.05 10.64 7.36
CA VAL A 287 4.54 11.28 8.59
C VAL A 287 4.37 10.42 9.82
N SER A 288 5.38 10.45 10.68
CA SER A 288 5.37 9.76 11.99
C SER A 288 4.93 8.29 11.92
N ASN A 289 5.28 7.58 10.85
CA ASN A 289 5.02 6.15 10.69
C ASN A 289 5.96 5.37 11.61
N ASN A 290 5.64 5.37 12.91
CA ASN A 290 6.48 4.89 14.00
C ASN A 290 5.82 3.80 14.84
N GLU A 291 4.66 3.27 14.44
CA GLU A 291 3.99 2.19 15.18
C GLU A 291 4.86 0.94 15.20
N GLU A 292 4.88 0.22 16.33
CA GLU A 292 5.61 -1.05 16.38
C GLU A 292 5.07 -2.02 15.35
N ASN A 293 5.91 -2.87 14.77
CA ASN A 293 5.43 -3.85 13.80
C ASN A 293 4.57 -4.90 14.53
N PHE A 294 3.29 -4.95 14.21
CA PHE A 294 2.32 -5.90 14.78
C PHE A 294 1.85 -6.93 13.75
N ALA A 295 2.62 -7.17 12.68
CA ALA A 295 2.22 -8.09 11.64
C ALA A 295 2.06 -9.53 12.13
N ALA A 296 1.03 -10.21 11.63
CA ALA A 296 0.83 -11.63 11.91
C ALA A 296 1.91 -12.50 11.26
N SER A 297 2.29 -12.18 10.02
CA SER A 297 3.27 -12.93 9.23
C SER A 297 3.70 -12.15 7.99
N GLY A 298 4.40 -12.80 7.05
CA GLY A 298 4.72 -12.21 5.75
C GLY A 298 5.98 -11.34 5.76
N VAL A 299 6.31 -10.79 4.59
CA VAL A 299 7.46 -9.90 4.42
C VAL A 299 7.24 -8.56 5.13
N VAL A 300 6.00 -8.08 5.18
CA VAL A 300 5.63 -6.84 5.89
C VAL A 300 6.05 -6.87 7.37
N GLY A 301 6.08 -8.04 8.00
CA GLY A 301 6.53 -8.22 9.39
C GLY A 301 8.02 -7.95 9.61
N THR A 302 8.78 -7.76 8.54
CA THR A 302 10.20 -7.39 8.59
C THR A 302 10.43 -5.88 8.46
N VAL A 303 9.39 -5.11 8.15
CA VAL A 303 9.46 -3.66 7.97
C VAL A 303 9.84 -3.01 9.30
N PRO A 304 10.98 -2.28 9.37
CA PRO A 304 11.36 -1.57 10.56
C PRO A 304 10.35 -0.46 10.88
N PRO A 305 9.85 -0.38 12.14
CA PRO A 305 9.10 0.79 12.60
C PRO A 305 9.86 2.08 12.31
N GLY A 306 9.16 3.13 11.89
CA GLY A 306 9.82 4.41 11.57
C GLY A 306 10.21 4.54 10.09
N THR A 307 9.59 3.79 9.18
CA THR A 307 9.92 3.84 7.74
C THR A 307 8.88 4.67 6.98
N GLY A 308 9.29 5.76 6.35
CA GLY A 308 8.39 6.60 5.54
C GLY A 308 7.97 5.92 4.24
N VAL A 309 8.95 5.61 3.40
CA VAL A 309 8.79 4.89 2.12
C VAL A 309 9.73 3.70 2.09
N LEU A 310 9.25 2.54 1.64
CA LEU A 310 10.07 1.34 1.45
C LEU A 310 9.87 0.78 0.03
N LEU A 311 10.96 0.66 -0.70
CA LEU A 311 11.02 0.01 -2.01
C LEU A 311 11.76 -1.31 -1.85
N LEU A 312 11.13 -2.41 -2.23
CA LEU A 312 11.69 -3.75 -2.13
C LEU A 312 11.70 -4.42 -3.51
N ALA A 313 12.90 -4.66 -4.04
CA ALA A 313 13.13 -5.34 -5.32
C ALA A 313 12.34 -4.75 -6.50
N SER A 314 12.03 -3.46 -6.44
CA SER A 314 11.18 -2.78 -7.41
C SER A 314 11.97 -2.29 -8.63
N GLU A 315 11.28 -2.16 -9.76
CA GLU A 315 11.80 -1.58 -10.99
C GLU A 315 10.89 -0.45 -11.47
N GLY A 316 11.47 0.63 -11.98
CA GLY A 316 10.71 1.77 -12.53
C GLY A 316 9.85 2.44 -11.46
N VAL A 317 10.48 3.02 -10.43
CA VAL A 317 9.77 3.71 -9.35
C VAL A 317 10.24 5.16 -9.23
N GLU A 318 9.30 6.09 -9.23
CA GLU A 318 9.56 7.52 -9.03
C GLU A 318 8.93 7.99 -7.71
N VAL A 319 9.75 8.48 -6.79
CA VAL A 319 9.33 9.01 -5.49
C VAL A 319 9.62 10.51 -5.47
N PHE A 320 8.59 11.34 -5.61
CA PHE A 320 8.79 12.77 -5.76
C PHE A 320 7.71 13.66 -5.16
N ASP A 321 8.07 14.89 -4.78
CA ASP A 321 7.12 15.86 -4.24
C ASP A 321 6.31 15.36 -3.03
N ASN A 322 6.88 14.46 -2.21
CA ASN A 322 6.23 13.97 -0.99
C ASN A 322 6.72 14.71 0.26
N ASP A 323 5.84 14.85 1.26
CA ASP A 323 6.18 15.28 2.61
C ASP A 323 6.50 14.06 3.47
N ILE A 324 7.78 13.83 3.76
CA ILE A 324 8.24 12.65 4.50
C ILE A 324 8.92 13.12 5.78
N SER A 325 8.22 13.06 6.91
CA SER A 325 8.76 13.65 8.14
C SER A 325 8.43 12.91 9.43
N GLY A 326 9.34 13.00 10.40
CA GLY A 326 9.13 12.43 11.74
C GLY A 326 9.15 10.89 11.80
N ASN A 327 9.56 10.21 10.73
CA ASN A 327 9.72 8.76 10.68
C ASN A 327 11.04 8.36 11.38
N GLU A 328 10.97 7.59 12.46
CA GLU A 328 12.05 7.38 13.42
C GLU A 328 13.25 6.58 12.86
N THR A 329 13.11 5.91 11.72
CA THR A 329 14.15 5.09 11.07
C THR A 329 14.61 5.70 9.74
N PHE A 330 13.84 5.58 8.67
CA PHE A 330 14.21 6.04 7.32
C PHE A 330 13.13 6.94 6.73
N ALA A 331 13.55 7.95 5.95
CA ALA A 331 12.64 8.64 5.04
C ALA A 331 12.30 7.72 3.87
N VAL A 332 13.32 7.20 3.19
CA VAL A 332 13.19 6.23 2.10
C VAL A 332 14.21 5.12 2.30
N ALA A 333 13.76 3.87 2.28
CA ALA A 333 14.62 2.71 2.19
C ALA A 333 14.39 2.04 0.84
N ALA A 334 15.42 1.93 0.02
CA ALA A 334 15.38 1.23 -1.25
C ALA A 334 16.30 0.03 -1.17
N VAL A 335 15.74 -1.16 -1.02
CA VAL A 335 16.49 -2.41 -0.85
C VAL A 335 16.13 -3.46 -1.89
N SER A 336 17.12 -4.23 -2.30
CA SER A 336 17.00 -5.48 -3.01
C SER A 336 16.47 -6.59 -2.11
N PHE A 337 15.91 -7.64 -2.71
CA PHE A 337 15.41 -8.80 -1.96
C PHE A 337 16.53 -9.57 -1.24
N PHE A 338 17.79 -9.34 -1.59
CA PHE A 338 18.93 -9.96 -0.92
C PHE A 338 19.02 -9.61 0.57
N MET A 339 18.38 -8.52 1.01
CA MET A 339 18.28 -8.20 2.44
C MET A 339 17.38 -9.18 3.22
N LEU A 340 16.43 -9.83 2.54
CA LEU A 340 15.56 -10.84 3.13
C LEU A 340 16.09 -12.26 2.89
N ASN A 341 16.76 -12.47 1.75
CA ASN A 341 17.44 -13.73 1.44
C ASN A 341 18.84 -13.50 0.86
N GLN A 342 19.84 -13.54 1.73
CA GLN A 342 21.25 -13.34 1.36
C GLN A 342 21.91 -14.55 0.69
N ASN A 343 21.25 -15.71 0.67
CA ASN A 343 21.83 -16.92 0.06
C ASN A 343 21.68 -16.88 -1.45
N VAL A 344 22.64 -16.27 -2.14
CA VAL A 344 22.68 -16.13 -3.61
C VAL A 344 22.45 -17.47 -4.33
N ALA A 345 22.90 -18.59 -3.78
CA ALA A 345 22.70 -19.91 -4.39
C ALA A 345 21.22 -20.34 -4.48
N ASP A 346 20.34 -19.84 -3.61
CA ASP A 346 18.92 -20.18 -3.65
C ASP A 346 18.23 -19.62 -4.90
N TYR A 347 18.69 -18.49 -5.44
CA TYR A 347 18.15 -17.86 -6.65
C TYR A 347 18.47 -18.66 -7.92
N PHE A 348 19.56 -19.44 -7.92
CA PHE A 348 19.90 -20.37 -9.00
C PHE A 348 19.20 -21.73 -8.88
N ASN A 349 18.49 -21.97 -7.78
CA ASN A 349 17.91 -23.27 -7.48
C ASN A 349 16.43 -23.32 -7.90
N PRO A 350 16.06 -24.05 -8.97
CA PRO A 350 14.69 -24.09 -9.47
C PRO A 350 13.70 -24.83 -8.55
N THR A 351 14.16 -25.32 -7.39
CA THR A 351 13.31 -25.94 -6.35
C THR A 351 12.99 -25.00 -5.19
N LYS A 352 13.62 -23.81 -5.14
CA LYS A 352 13.40 -22.78 -4.13
C LYS A 352 12.41 -21.75 -4.64
N LYS A 353 11.62 -21.15 -3.74
CA LYS A 353 10.62 -20.12 -4.09
C LYS A 353 11.23 -18.99 -4.92
N VAL A 354 12.33 -18.39 -4.43
CA VAL A 354 13.10 -17.37 -5.16
C VAL A 354 13.59 -17.84 -6.54
N GLY A 355 14.11 -19.07 -6.66
CA GLY A 355 14.61 -19.57 -7.95
C GLY A 355 13.50 -19.92 -8.94
N ILE A 356 12.31 -20.29 -8.47
CA ILE A 356 11.11 -20.44 -9.29
C ILE A 356 10.66 -19.07 -9.82
N ALA A 357 10.57 -18.06 -8.94
CA ALA A 357 10.17 -16.72 -9.33
C ALA A 357 11.15 -16.09 -10.34
N VAL A 358 12.46 -16.21 -10.11
CA VAL A 358 13.47 -15.72 -11.07
C VAL A 358 13.35 -16.40 -12.43
N ALA A 359 13.10 -17.71 -12.46
CA ALA A 359 12.90 -18.44 -13.71
C ALA A 359 11.60 -18.03 -14.45
N ASP A 360 10.64 -17.49 -13.71
CA ASP A 360 9.35 -16.99 -14.20
C ASP A 360 9.39 -15.50 -14.60
N GLY A 361 10.52 -14.81 -14.35
CA GLY A 361 10.77 -13.44 -14.81
C GLY A 361 11.01 -12.43 -13.70
N TRP A 362 10.83 -12.81 -12.43
CA TRP A 362 11.07 -11.94 -11.28
C TRP A 362 12.53 -11.51 -11.17
N ARG A 363 12.74 -10.33 -10.59
CA ARG A 363 14.05 -9.68 -10.44
C ARG A 363 14.26 -9.27 -8.98
N PRO A 364 15.33 -9.73 -8.30
CA PRO A 364 15.55 -9.40 -6.90
C PRO A 364 16.24 -8.03 -6.69
N THR A 365 16.64 -7.35 -7.76
CA THR A 365 17.41 -6.10 -7.72
C THR A 365 16.53 -4.86 -7.80
N LEU A 366 17.10 -3.68 -7.56
CA LEU A 366 16.42 -2.40 -7.73
C LEU A 366 16.88 -1.72 -9.01
N ARG A 367 15.99 -1.36 -9.92
CA ARG A 367 16.36 -0.68 -11.16
C ARG A 367 15.45 0.49 -11.46
N GLU A 368 15.98 1.48 -12.16
CA GLU A 368 15.19 2.66 -12.59
C GLU A 368 14.47 3.35 -11.41
N ILE A 369 15.20 3.56 -10.30
CA ILE A 369 14.66 4.19 -9.10
C ILE A 369 15.03 5.67 -9.09
N ASN A 370 14.05 6.56 -9.02
CA ASN A 370 14.26 7.99 -9.05
C ASN A 370 13.63 8.68 -7.82
N ILE A 371 14.47 9.20 -6.91
CA ILE A 371 14.04 9.87 -5.68
C ILE A 371 14.41 11.35 -5.76
N ARG A 372 13.43 12.23 -5.95
CA ARG A 372 13.68 13.67 -6.20
C ARG A 372 12.64 14.57 -5.55
N ASP A 373 12.97 15.83 -5.32
CA ASP A 373 12.00 16.87 -4.92
C ASP A 373 11.14 16.60 -3.66
N ASN A 374 11.53 15.64 -2.81
CA ASN A 374 10.82 15.33 -1.57
C ASN A 374 11.23 16.28 -0.45
N ARG A 375 10.28 16.58 0.43
CA ARG A 375 10.47 17.41 1.62
C ARG A 375 10.70 16.48 2.81
N ILE A 376 11.98 16.18 3.07
CA ILE A 376 12.38 15.19 4.09
C ILE A 376 12.90 15.90 5.34
N SER A 377 12.40 15.50 6.51
CA SER A 377 12.93 16.02 7.79
C SER A 377 12.70 15.09 8.98
N ASN A 378 13.47 15.28 10.05
CA ASN A 378 13.30 14.59 11.33
C ASN A 378 13.27 13.04 11.24
N THR A 379 14.19 12.46 10.47
CA THR A 379 14.31 11.01 10.33
C THR A 379 15.52 10.43 11.07
N GLY A 380 15.52 9.12 11.32
CA GLY A 380 16.65 8.41 11.96
C GLY A 380 16.83 8.76 13.45
N THR A 381 15.78 9.25 14.11
CA THR A 381 15.81 9.75 15.49
C THR A 381 15.74 8.64 16.53
N LYS A 382 15.05 7.53 16.23
CA LYS A 382 14.88 6.38 17.13
C LYS A 382 14.71 5.07 16.33
N PRO A 383 15.71 4.72 15.51
CA PRO A 383 15.66 3.56 14.64
C PRO A 383 15.62 2.26 15.44
N ARG A 384 14.78 1.31 15.01
CA ARG A 384 14.60 0.01 15.65
C ARG A 384 13.97 -1.02 14.71
N GLY A 385 13.92 -2.27 15.15
CA GLY A 385 13.36 -3.39 14.39
C GLY A 385 14.42 -4.46 14.12
N ASP A 386 13.97 -5.71 14.06
CA ASP A 386 14.85 -6.88 14.03
C ASP A 386 15.77 -6.90 12.80
N LEU A 387 15.29 -6.44 11.65
CA LEU A 387 16.09 -6.37 10.42
C LEU A 387 17.31 -5.44 10.57
N LEU A 388 17.20 -4.39 11.39
CA LEU A 388 18.30 -3.45 11.61
C LEU A 388 19.33 -3.95 12.61
N THR A 389 18.91 -4.79 13.55
CA THR A 389 19.77 -5.32 14.63
C THR A 389 20.27 -6.73 14.37
N SER A 390 19.72 -7.41 13.37
CA SER A 390 20.20 -8.72 12.95
C SER A 390 21.55 -8.59 12.23
N PRO A 391 22.55 -9.40 12.57
CA PRO A 391 23.83 -9.39 11.87
C PRO A 391 23.64 -9.73 10.40
N LEU A 392 24.20 -8.92 9.50
CA LEU A 392 24.28 -9.26 8.08
C LEU A 392 25.18 -10.47 7.83
N ILE A 393 26.07 -10.77 8.77
CA ILE A 393 27.07 -11.83 8.67
C ILE A 393 26.93 -12.72 9.90
N ALA A 394 26.62 -14.00 9.66
CA ALA A 394 26.41 -14.96 10.73
C ALA A 394 27.64 -15.05 11.65
N GLY A 395 27.45 -14.69 12.93
CA GLY A 395 28.50 -14.72 13.95
C GLY A 395 29.35 -13.45 14.05
N ASN A 396 29.00 -12.38 13.35
CA ASN A 396 29.62 -11.06 13.49
C ASN A 396 28.56 -10.01 13.86
N ASP A 397 28.32 -9.84 15.17
CA ASP A 397 27.27 -8.94 15.69
C ASP A 397 27.50 -7.46 15.31
N ASP A 398 28.74 -7.06 15.02
CA ASP A 398 29.09 -5.70 14.59
C ASP A 398 28.66 -5.40 13.14
N SER A 399 28.23 -6.42 12.38
CA SER A 399 27.74 -6.28 11.00
C SER A 399 26.26 -5.91 10.89
N ALA A 400 25.55 -5.78 12.01
CA ALA A 400 24.15 -5.34 11.98
C ALA A 400 24.03 -3.87 11.56
N ILE A 401 23.02 -3.54 10.74
CA ILE A 401 22.87 -2.24 10.07
C ILE A 401 22.88 -1.07 11.06
N LEU A 402 22.03 -1.14 12.09
CA LEU A 402 21.89 -0.10 13.10
C LEU A 402 23.19 0.13 13.89
N PRO A 403 23.77 -0.87 14.60
CA PRO A 403 24.98 -0.65 15.36
C PRO A 403 26.18 -0.24 14.48
N ALA A 404 26.27 -0.71 13.24
CA ALA A 404 27.33 -0.31 12.33
C ALA A 404 27.24 1.17 11.94
N PHE A 405 26.07 1.64 11.47
CA PHE A 405 25.88 3.08 11.18
C PHE A 405 26.06 3.96 12.42
N MET A 406 25.52 3.54 13.58
CA MET A 406 25.72 4.26 14.84
C MET A 406 27.20 4.33 15.25
N GLY A 407 27.93 3.22 15.13
CA GLY A 407 29.32 3.14 15.54
C GLY A 407 30.27 3.93 14.64
N LEU A 408 30.01 3.94 13.34
CA LEU A 408 30.86 4.59 12.34
C LEU A 408 30.51 6.07 12.13
N ASN A 409 29.22 6.40 12.10
CA ASN A 409 28.73 7.72 11.66
C ASN A 409 27.97 8.48 12.76
N GLY A 410 27.47 7.78 13.78
CA GLY A 410 26.73 8.38 14.90
C GLY A 410 25.25 8.67 14.62
N TYR A 411 24.75 8.38 13.41
CA TYR A 411 23.34 8.51 13.02
C TYR A 411 23.02 7.61 11.79
N LEU A 412 21.74 7.36 11.48
CA LEU A 412 21.32 6.68 10.25
C LEU A 412 21.02 7.69 9.15
N PRO A 413 21.34 7.37 7.88
CA PRO A 413 20.99 8.25 6.77
C PRO A 413 19.47 8.33 6.60
N ALA A 414 18.99 9.43 6.04
CA ALA A 414 17.58 9.64 5.75
C ALA A 414 17.11 8.74 4.60
N ILE A 415 17.95 8.60 3.56
CA ILE A 415 17.73 7.67 2.45
C ILE A 415 18.78 6.56 2.55
N VAL A 416 18.35 5.30 2.48
CA VAL A 416 19.27 4.15 2.51
C VAL A 416 19.04 3.22 1.33
N THR A 417 20.12 2.61 0.86
CA THR A 417 20.06 1.40 0.05
C THR A 417 21.01 0.33 0.57
N ASP A 418 20.78 -0.93 0.21
CA ASP A 418 21.70 -1.99 0.59
C ASP A 418 22.98 -2.01 -0.24
N GLY A 419 22.93 -1.64 -1.53
CA GLY A 419 24.04 -1.73 -2.47
C GLY A 419 24.44 -3.17 -2.91
N LEU A 420 23.91 -4.21 -2.25
CA LEU A 420 24.21 -5.61 -2.52
C LEU A 420 23.67 -6.07 -3.87
N GLY A 421 22.40 -5.76 -4.18
CA GLY A 421 21.81 -6.14 -5.47
C GLY A 421 22.62 -5.60 -6.66
N GLN A 422 22.96 -4.30 -6.59
CA GLN A 422 23.78 -3.63 -7.61
C GLN A 422 25.21 -4.18 -7.68
N ASN A 423 25.84 -4.46 -6.53
CA ASN A 423 27.16 -5.10 -6.50
C ASN A 423 27.17 -6.46 -7.20
N LEU A 424 26.19 -7.31 -6.89
CA LEU A 424 26.08 -8.65 -7.46
C LEU A 424 25.82 -8.61 -8.98
N ALA A 425 25.01 -7.66 -9.43
CA ALA A 425 24.80 -7.40 -10.86
C ALA A 425 26.11 -6.95 -11.55
N ASN A 426 26.80 -5.95 -10.98
CA ASN A 426 28.01 -5.35 -11.56
C ASN A 426 29.22 -6.30 -11.57
N THR A 427 29.27 -7.28 -10.66
CA THR A 427 30.28 -8.35 -10.68
C THR A 427 29.97 -9.47 -11.68
N GLY A 428 28.81 -9.42 -12.35
CA GLY A 428 28.37 -10.43 -13.31
C GLY A 428 27.85 -11.72 -12.66
N VAL A 429 27.72 -11.76 -11.33
CA VAL A 429 27.22 -12.95 -10.60
C VAL A 429 25.80 -13.26 -11.02
N LEU A 430 24.97 -12.23 -11.23
CA LEU A 430 23.55 -12.40 -11.57
C LEU A 430 23.27 -12.50 -13.09
N GLU A 431 24.29 -12.44 -13.95
CA GLU A 431 24.10 -12.45 -15.42
C GLU A 431 23.32 -13.68 -15.89
N ALA A 432 23.60 -14.84 -15.31
CA ALA A 432 22.90 -16.09 -15.64
C ALA A 432 21.44 -16.15 -15.16
N LEU A 433 21.03 -15.22 -14.29
CA LEU A 433 19.63 -15.02 -13.88
C LEU A 433 18.89 -14.03 -14.79
N GLY A 434 19.59 -13.43 -15.77
CA GLY A 434 19.04 -12.37 -16.62
C GLY A 434 19.09 -10.99 -15.97
N GLU A 435 20.00 -10.80 -15.02
CA GLU A 435 20.29 -9.55 -14.32
C GLU A 435 21.68 -9.06 -14.75
N PRO A 436 21.77 -8.27 -15.83
CA PRO A 436 23.05 -7.77 -16.32
C PRO A 436 23.65 -6.72 -15.38
N ALA A 437 24.93 -6.40 -15.56
CA ALA A 437 25.51 -5.21 -14.93
C ALA A 437 24.70 -3.95 -15.30
N TYR A 438 24.69 -2.96 -14.41
CA TYR A 438 23.97 -1.71 -14.63
C TYR A 438 24.52 -0.99 -15.87
N ALA A 439 23.64 -0.31 -16.58
CA ALA A 439 23.95 0.34 -17.84
C ALA A 439 24.97 1.46 -17.61
N ALA A 440 25.99 1.51 -18.46
CA ALA A 440 27.06 2.51 -18.36
C ALA A 440 26.58 3.94 -18.63
N ASP A 441 25.42 4.11 -19.27
CA ASP A 441 24.78 5.41 -19.48
C ASP A 441 23.91 5.85 -18.28
N GLY A 442 23.73 4.96 -17.29
CA GLY A 442 22.96 5.19 -16.07
C GLY A 442 21.45 5.07 -16.24
N SER A 443 20.97 4.53 -17.36
CA SER A 443 19.53 4.42 -17.65
C SER A 443 18.72 3.55 -16.68
N ASP A 444 19.37 2.62 -15.96
CA ASP A 444 18.75 1.71 -15.01
C ASP A 444 19.23 1.91 -13.56
N ASN A 445 19.85 3.05 -13.27
CA ASN A 445 20.40 3.37 -11.95
C ASN A 445 19.32 3.58 -10.87
N LEU A 446 19.79 3.56 -9.62
CA LEU A 446 19.13 4.25 -8.52
C LEU A 446 19.70 5.66 -8.44
N CYS A 447 18.84 6.67 -8.49
CA CYS A 447 19.18 8.08 -8.52
C CYS A 447 18.49 8.82 -7.37
N VAL A 448 19.27 9.62 -6.64
CA VAL A 448 18.77 10.53 -5.61
C VAL A 448 19.14 11.96 -6.00
N ASP A 449 18.15 12.86 -6.04
CA ASP A 449 18.40 14.25 -6.39
C ASP A 449 19.18 14.95 -5.26
N PRO A 450 20.39 15.49 -5.55
CA PRO A 450 21.21 16.20 -4.57
C PRO A 450 20.57 17.50 -4.06
N GLU A 451 19.61 18.09 -4.78
CA GLU A 451 18.95 19.34 -4.38
C GLU A 451 18.07 19.17 -3.12
N GLN A 452 17.68 17.93 -2.80
CA GLN A 452 16.98 17.62 -1.54
C GLN A 452 17.88 17.87 -0.32
N ASN A 453 19.21 17.85 -0.48
CA ASN A 453 20.19 18.12 0.58
C ASN A 453 19.96 17.28 1.84
N VAL A 454 19.77 15.98 1.64
CA VAL A 454 19.52 14.96 2.68
C VAL A 454 20.63 13.94 2.70
N SER A 455 20.86 13.32 3.86
CA SER A 455 21.84 12.25 3.95
C SER A 455 21.38 10.98 3.22
N VAL A 456 22.25 10.44 2.38
CA VAL A 456 22.07 9.20 1.63
C VAL A 456 23.12 8.21 2.10
N GLY A 457 22.79 6.92 2.26
CA GLY A 457 23.77 5.92 2.65
C GLY A 457 23.60 4.59 1.97
N THR A 458 24.67 3.79 2.02
CA THR A 458 24.69 2.42 1.51
C THR A 458 25.31 1.47 2.53
N VAL A 459 24.76 0.26 2.62
CA VAL A 459 25.27 -0.77 3.54
C VAL A 459 26.49 -1.46 2.93
N ILE A 460 26.41 -1.82 1.65
CA ILE A 460 27.42 -2.56 0.89
C ILE A 460 27.91 -1.69 -0.28
N GLU A 461 29.19 -1.87 -0.62
CA GLU A 461 29.84 -1.28 -1.79
C GLU A 461 29.11 -1.72 -3.08
N HIS A 462 28.61 -0.79 -3.90
CA HIS A 462 27.67 -1.09 -4.99
C HIS A 462 28.30 -1.14 -6.40
N THR A 463 29.55 -0.68 -6.58
CA THR A 463 30.22 -0.59 -7.89
C THR A 463 30.69 -1.94 -8.43
N GLY A 464 30.71 -2.99 -7.60
CA GLY A 464 31.24 -4.30 -7.96
C GLY A 464 32.77 -4.37 -7.87
N ALA A 465 33.39 -3.41 -7.17
CA ALA A 465 34.83 -3.42 -6.92
C ALA A 465 35.23 -4.57 -5.98
N ILE A 466 34.33 -4.94 -5.06
CA ILE A 466 34.52 -6.06 -4.13
C ILE A 466 33.43 -7.12 -4.38
N PRO A 467 33.78 -8.39 -4.68
CA PRO A 467 32.78 -9.44 -4.89
C PRO A 467 32.03 -9.85 -3.62
N ALA A 468 30.85 -9.28 -3.39
CA ALA A 468 30.04 -9.54 -2.20
C ALA A 468 29.51 -10.99 -2.11
N ALA A 469 29.39 -11.70 -3.24
CA ALA A 469 28.94 -13.10 -3.27
C ALA A 469 29.88 -14.06 -2.53
N ALA A 470 31.16 -13.72 -2.42
CA ALA A 470 32.17 -14.54 -1.77
C ALA A 470 32.56 -14.03 -0.37
N ASP A 471 32.50 -12.71 -0.18
CA ASP A 471 32.92 -12.04 1.04
C ASP A 471 32.11 -10.75 1.27
N ILE A 472 30.95 -10.90 1.90
CA ILE A 472 30.08 -9.78 2.27
C ILE A 472 30.72 -8.90 3.36
N GLU A 473 31.63 -9.46 4.17
CA GLU A 473 32.35 -8.72 5.22
C GLU A 473 33.28 -7.69 4.61
N ALA A 474 34.05 -8.09 3.59
CA ALA A 474 34.93 -7.19 2.88
C ALA A 474 34.17 -6.11 2.09
N ALA A 475 32.94 -6.40 1.64
CA ALA A 475 32.13 -5.48 0.86
C ALA A 475 31.25 -4.54 1.71
N ALA A 476 31.06 -4.82 3.00
CA ALA A 476 30.31 -3.97 3.91
C ALA A 476 31.07 -2.66 4.21
N ILE A 477 30.41 -1.52 3.99
CA ILE A 477 31.05 -0.19 4.12
C ILE A 477 30.27 0.79 5.00
N PHE A 478 28.93 0.65 5.11
CA PHE A 478 28.07 1.55 5.90
C PHE A 478 28.37 3.04 5.68
N GLU A 479 28.50 3.41 4.40
CA GLU A 479 28.86 4.76 3.99
C GLU A 479 27.66 5.71 4.10
N ILE A 480 27.91 6.95 4.51
CA ILE A 480 26.94 8.04 4.47
C ILE A 480 27.51 9.23 3.72
N ASP A 481 26.82 9.61 2.66
CA ASP A 481 26.90 10.92 2.04
C ASP A 481 25.97 11.88 2.80
N HIS A 482 26.56 12.79 3.57
CA HIS A 482 25.82 13.65 4.50
C HIS A 482 24.77 14.56 3.84
N ASN A 483 24.91 14.87 2.56
CA ASN A 483 24.04 15.81 1.85
C ASN A 483 23.59 15.31 0.46
N GLY A 484 23.85 14.04 0.13
CA GLY A 484 23.45 13.45 -1.14
C GLY A 484 24.22 14.01 -2.34
N SER A 485 25.40 14.59 -2.13
CA SER A 485 26.18 15.24 -3.19
C SER A 485 26.88 14.30 -4.17
N TYR A 486 27.11 13.03 -3.81
CA TYR A 486 27.88 12.09 -4.61
C TYR A 486 27.32 10.66 -4.61
N LEU A 487 26.72 10.18 -3.52
CA LEU A 487 26.24 8.80 -3.43
C LEU A 487 24.87 8.69 -4.11
N PHE A 488 24.79 7.87 -5.16
CA PHE A 488 23.62 7.76 -6.07
C PHE A 488 23.20 9.07 -6.73
N ASN A 489 24.12 10.04 -6.82
CA ASN A 489 23.93 11.24 -7.63
C ASN A 489 24.18 10.88 -9.10
N CYS A 490 23.11 10.82 -9.89
CA CYS A 490 23.19 10.49 -11.30
C CYS A 490 23.52 11.72 -12.15
N GLU A 491 24.62 11.67 -12.91
CA GLU A 491 25.00 12.74 -13.85
C GLU A 491 23.91 13.01 -14.90
N ASN A 492 23.26 11.94 -15.38
CA ASN A 492 22.07 12.02 -16.21
C ASN A 492 20.85 11.67 -15.34
N LYS A 493 19.89 12.59 -15.21
CA LYS A 493 18.63 12.30 -14.52
C LYS A 493 17.88 11.21 -15.30
N LEU A 494 17.26 10.28 -14.56
CA LEU A 494 16.34 9.32 -15.15
C LEU A 494 15.14 10.06 -15.75
N ALA A 495 14.61 9.54 -16.85
CA ALA A 495 13.37 10.05 -17.40
C ALA A 495 12.24 9.85 -16.39
N SER A 496 11.37 10.86 -16.23
CA SER A 496 10.16 10.68 -15.43
C SER A 496 9.25 9.63 -16.06
N LEU A 497 8.61 8.86 -15.21
CA LEU A 497 7.63 7.87 -15.64
C LEU A 497 6.41 8.58 -16.27
N PRO A 498 5.74 7.95 -17.25
CA PRO A 498 4.54 8.52 -17.84
C PRO A 498 3.42 8.64 -16.80
N VAL A 499 2.44 9.48 -17.11
CA VAL A 499 1.21 9.55 -16.32
C VAL A 499 0.38 8.29 -16.56
N TYR A 500 -0.09 7.68 -15.47
CA TYR A 500 -0.95 6.52 -15.52
C TYR A 500 -2.41 6.93 -15.29
N THR A 501 -3.30 6.48 -16.17
CA THR A 501 -4.74 6.71 -16.07
C THR A 501 -5.47 5.37 -16.02
N VAL A 502 -6.65 5.38 -15.42
CA VAL A 502 -7.53 4.21 -15.33
C VAL A 502 -8.86 4.53 -15.99
N THR A 503 -9.39 3.60 -16.77
CA THR A 503 -10.72 3.76 -17.37
C THR A 503 -11.75 2.96 -16.59
N PHE A 504 -12.71 3.64 -15.97
CA PHE A 504 -13.85 3.00 -15.29
C PHE A 504 -15.16 3.40 -15.97
N ARG A 505 -15.98 2.41 -16.38
CA ARG A 505 -17.25 2.63 -17.11
C ARG A 505 -17.13 3.58 -18.32
N GLY A 506 -15.98 3.56 -18.99
CA GLY A 506 -15.69 4.40 -20.16
C GLY A 506 -15.30 5.85 -19.84
N VAL A 507 -15.08 6.18 -18.57
CA VAL A 507 -14.52 7.45 -18.11
C VAL A 507 -13.06 7.22 -17.73
N GLU A 508 -12.17 8.00 -18.33
CA GLU A 508 -10.76 8.03 -17.95
C GLU A 508 -10.58 8.88 -16.69
N MET A 509 -9.85 8.36 -15.72
CA MET A 509 -9.57 8.95 -14.42
C MET A 509 -8.05 8.97 -14.19
N GLY A 510 -7.56 9.94 -13.44
CA GLY A 510 -6.13 10.21 -13.20
C GLY A 510 -5.75 11.67 -13.46
N CYS A 511 -4.47 11.97 -13.28
CA CYS A 511 -3.94 13.31 -13.51
C CYS A 511 -4.08 13.74 -14.97
N GLY A 512 -4.58 14.96 -15.19
CA GLY A 512 -4.85 15.49 -16.53
C GLY A 512 -6.11 14.90 -17.20
N ALA A 513 -6.78 13.95 -16.55
CA ALA A 513 -8.09 13.44 -16.96
C ALA A 513 -9.18 14.06 -16.08
N ASP A 514 -9.56 13.39 -14.99
CA ASP A 514 -10.58 13.87 -14.06
C ASP A 514 -10.01 14.74 -12.93
N ASP A 515 -8.69 14.69 -12.70
CA ASP A 515 -7.99 15.47 -11.68
C ASP A 515 -7.04 16.50 -12.32
N ASN A 516 -7.35 17.77 -12.07
CA ASN A 516 -6.57 18.93 -12.50
C ASN A 516 -6.06 19.74 -11.30
N SER A 517 -5.90 19.08 -10.14
CA SER A 517 -5.31 19.67 -8.94
C SER A 517 -3.87 20.13 -9.20
N GLN A 518 -3.36 20.96 -8.27
CA GLN A 518 -1.98 21.40 -8.33
C GLN A 518 -1.00 20.23 -8.22
N VAL A 519 -1.30 19.23 -7.38
CA VAL A 519 -0.50 18.01 -7.24
C VAL A 519 -0.36 17.28 -8.58
N CYS A 520 -1.45 17.15 -9.34
CA CYS A 520 -1.39 16.58 -10.69
C CYS A 520 -0.68 17.47 -11.69
N ALA A 521 -0.88 18.79 -11.64
CA ALA A 521 -0.23 19.72 -12.56
C ALA A 521 1.29 19.69 -12.40
N ASP A 522 1.79 19.58 -11.16
CA ASP A 522 3.21 19.53 -10.84
C ASP A 522 3.83 18.15 -11.11
N SER A 523 3.02 17.10 -11.24
CA SER A 523 3.47 15.73 -11.52
C SER A 523 3.53 15.35 -13.01
N MET A 524 3.05 16.22 -13.89
CA MET A 524 3.11 15.99 -15.33
C MET A 524 4.58 16.01 -15.80
N PRO A 525 5.04 15.00 -16.57
CA PRO A 525 6.34 15.05 -17.21
C PRO A 525 6.45 16.31 -18.07
N SER A 526 7.61 16.98 -18.05
CA SER A 526 7.85 18.13 -18.91
C SER A 526 7.68 17.74 -20.38
N GLU A 527 6.90 18.49 -21.16
CA GLU A 527 6.87 18.33 -22.62
C GLU A 527 8.28 18.60 -23.17
N GLU A 528 8.97 17.55 -23.65
CA GLU A 528 10.26 17.65 -24.35
C GLU A 528 10.14 18.29 -25.75
#